data_AF-A0A2X5SGW4-F1
#
_entry.id   AF-A0A2X5SGW4-F1
#
_cell.length_a   1.000
_cell.length_b   1.000
_cell.length_c   1.000
_cell.angle_alpha   90.00
_cell.angle_beta   90.00
_cell.angle_gamma   90.00
#
_symmetry.space_group_name_H-M   'P 1'
#
loop_
_entity.id
_entity.type
_entity.pdbx_description
1 polymer ?
#
loop_
_entity_poly.entity_id
_entity_poly.type
_entity_poly.pdbx_seq_one_letter_code
_entity_poly.pdbx_strand_id
1 'polypeptide(L)'
;MRKLTSLILATSLAFGAASVVHAQAENLTPPPASQHRPMHPHGPDFFHGIKLTDAQKQQVREIMKQSHQQMKRPSVEQRRAAHQIVASDSFDQAKAEAEAASQAAGAKDRAFQRLQTENKLYNVLTPEQKKQYNEDFERHLTEKHDHKGHAPQNSAG
;
A
#
# COMPACT_ATOMS: atom_id res chain seq x y z
N MET A 1 -58.81 8.03 -0.08
CA MET A 1 -59.50 7.64 -1.34
C MET A 1 -58.51 6.84 -2.18
N ARG A 2 -58.93 5.70 -2.73
CA ARG A 2 -58.08 4.66 -3.34
C ARG A 2 -57.90 4.88 -4.86
N LYS A 3 -56.87 4.19 -5.40
CA LYS A 3 -56.64 3.70 -6.80
C LYS A 3 -55.92 4.71 -7.73
N LEU A 4 -54.94 4.36 -8.55
CA LEU A 4 -54.74 3.20 -9.47
C LEU A 4 -53.23 2.86 -9.56
N THR A 5 -52.71 1.66 -9.25
CA THR A 5 -52.53 0.49 -10.14
C THR A 5 -52.38 0.77 -11.64
N SER A 6 -51.15 0.68 -12.15
CA SER A 6 -50.90 0.11 -13.49
C SER A 6 -49.63 -0.74 -13.48
N LEU A 7 -49.84 -2.00 -13.86
CA LEU A 7 -48.86 -3.05 -14.15
C LEU A 7 -48.45 -2.93 -15.64
N ILE A 8 -47.76 -3.97 -16.14
CA ILE A 8 -47.45 -4.30 -17.56
C ILE A 8 -46.10 -3.69 -18.04
N LEU A 9 -45.10 -4.36 -18.66
CA LEU A 9 -44.88 -5.67 -19.35
C LEU A 9 -43.54 -6.26 -18.86
N ALA A 10 -43.40 -7.55 -18.51
CA ALA A 10 -43.38 -8.74 -19.36
C ALA A 10 -42.23 -8.80 -20.40
N THR A 11 -41.13 -9.44 -19.96
CA THR A 11 -40.30 -10.43 -20.70
C THR A 11 -39.69 -10.08 -22.06
N SER A 12 -38.35 -10.20 -22.13
CA SER A 12 -37.71 -11.15 -23.05
C SER A 12 -36.28 -11.47 -22.57
N LEU A 13 -36.14 -12.67 -22.01
CA LEU A 13 -34.88 -13.39 -21.90
C LEU A 13 -34.51 -13.86 -23.31
N ALA A 14 -33.42 -13.35 -23.89
CA ALA A 14 -32.87 -13.89 -25.12
C ALA A 14 -31.69 -14.81 -24.77
N PHE A 15 -32.00 -16.11 -24.74
CA PHE A 15 -31.02 -17.20 -24.69
C PHE A 15 -30.54 -17.43 -26.13
N GLY A 16 -29.29 -17.06 -26.42
CA GLY A 16 -28.62 -17.34 -27.71
C GLY A 16 -27.72 -18.57 -27.58
N ALA A 17 -28.00 -19.61 -28.37
CA ALA A 17 -27.31 -20.90 -28.34
C ALA A 17 -26.02 -20.93 -29.20
N ALA A 18 -25.02 -21.59 -28.63
CA ALA A 18 -23.96 -22.41 -29.21
C ALA A 18 -23.29 -22.03 -30.55
N SER A 19 -22.00 -21.72 -30.45
CA SER A 19 -20.96 -22.26 -31.33
C SER A 19 -19.83 -22.80 -30.46
N VAL A 20 -19.80 -24.12 -30.25
CA VAL A 20 -18.61 -24.82 -29.76
C VAL A 20 -17.69 -25.00 -30.96
N VAL A 21 -16.70 -24.12 -31.10
CA VAL A 21 -15.54 -24.40 -31.94
C VAL A 21 -14.53 -25.10 -31.04
N HIS A 22 -14.50 -26.43 -31.12
CA HIS A 22 -13.44 -27.24 -30.51
C HIS A 22 -12.19 -27.11 -31.40
N ALA A 23 -11.49 -25.99 -31.30
CA ALA A 23 -10.18 -25.80 -31.90
C ALA A 23 -9.14 -26.49 -31.00
N GLN A 24 -8.71 -27.65 -31.48
CA GLN A 24 -7.38 -28.24 -31.39
C GLN A 24 -6.55 -27.96 -30.13
N ALA A 25 -6.29 -29.05 -29.41
CA ALA A 25 -5.27 -29.14 -28.38
C ALA A 25 -3.88 -28.77 -28.93
N GLU A 26 -3.52 -27.51 -28.84
CA GLU A 26 -2.11 -27.12 -28.76
C GLU A 26 -1.73 -27.07 -27.28
N ASN A 27 -0.75 -27.92 -26.96
CA ASN A 27 -0.08 -28.06 -25.69
C ASN A 27 0.59 -26.73 -25.30
N LEU A 28 -0.18 -25.80 -24.74
CA LEU A 28 0.33 -24.62 -24.06
C LEU A 28 0.20 -24.87 -22.56
N THR A 29 1.10 -25.71 -22.06
CA THR A 29 1.39 -25.74 -20.63
C THR A 29 1.76 -24.31 -20.21
N PRO A 30 1.01 -23.66 -19.28
CA PRO A 30 1.39 -22.33 -18.81
C PRO A 30 2.82 -22.41 -18.24
N PRO A 31 3.70 -21.44 -18.54
CA PRO A 31 5.02 -21.41 -17.92
C PRO A 31 4.85 -21.50 -16.41
N PRO A 32 5.70 -22.27 -15.70
CA PRO A 32 5.57 -22.43 -14.26
C PRO A 32 5.48 -21.05 -13.62
N ALA A 33 4.43 -20.86 -12.80
CA ALA A 33 4.20 -19.64 -12.06
C ALA A 33 5.54 -19.14 -11.51
N SER A 34 5.94 -17.94 -11.92
CA SER A 34 7.12 -17.29 -11.40
C SER A 34 7.06 -17.42 -9.88
N GLN A 35 8.06 -18.11 -9.32
CA GLN A 35 8.19 -18.22 -7.88
C GLN A 35 8.27 -16.80 -7.35
N HIS A 36 7.16 -16.29 -6.83
CA HIS A 36 7.12 -15.06 -6.09
C HIS A 36 8.08 -15.26 -4.93
N ARG A 37 9.32 -14.74 -5.08
CA ARG A 37 10.24 -14.64 -3.96
C ARG A 37 9.44 -13.91 -2.87
N PRO A 38 9.32 -14.48 -1.66
CA PRO A 38 8.64 -13.79 -0.59
C PRO A 38 9.40 -12.49 -0.37
N MET A 39 8.80 -11.37 -0.78
CA MET A 39 9.25 -10.06 -0.38
C MET A 39 9.27 -10.10 1.15
N HIS A 40 10.47 -10.17 1.73
CA HIS A 40 10.61 -9.99 3.16
C HIS A 40 10.01 -8.61 3.46
N PRO A 41 9.15 -8.49 4.47
CA PRO A 41 8.66 -7.19 4.90
C PRO A 41 9.87 -6.46 5.49
N HIS A 42 10.63 -5.77 4.65
CA HIS A 42 11.53 -4.72 5.07
C HIS A 42 10.62 -3.59 5.55
N GLY A 43 10.22 -3.68 6.82
CA GLY A 43 9.73 -2.52 7.53
C GLY A 43 10.79 -1.41 7.44
N PRO A 44 10.40 -0.13 7.51
CA PRO A 44 11.37 0.95 7.61
C PRO A 44 12.34 0.63 8.75
N ASP A 45 13.63 0.57 8.42
CA ASP A 45 14.68 0.14 9.35
C ASP A 45 14.99 1.29 10.32
N PHE A 46 14.05 1.52 11.25
CA PHE A 46 14.01 2.71 12.11
C PHE A 46 15.23 2.85 13.02
N PHE A 47 15.90 1.74 13.34
CA PHE A 47 17.08 1.69 14.21
C PHE A 47 18.34 1.22 13.47
N HIS A 48 18.45 1.57 12.18
CA HIS A 48 19.59 1.15 11.36
C HIS A 48 20.93 1.45 12.05
N GLY A 49 21.75 0.43 12.28
CA GLY A 49 23.06 0.57 12.95
C GLY A 49 23.03 0.57 14.49
N ILE A 50 21.86 0.58 15.13
CA ILE A 50 21.73 0.52 16.60
C ILE A 50 21.51 -0.93 17.03
N LYS A 51 22.41 -1.46 17.86
CA LYS A 51 22.28 -2.81 18.42
C LYS A 51 21.23 -2.81 19.53
N LEU A 52 20.07 -3.42 19.26
CA LEU A 52 19.01 -3.64 20.24
C LEU A 52 19.21 -4.95 21.01
N THR A 53 18.85 -4.95 22.30
CA THR A 53 18.71 -6.19 23.07
C THR A 53 17.46 -6.96 22.61
N ASP A 54 17.38 -8.25 22.95
CA ASP A 54 16.22 -9.05 22.54
C ASP A 54 14.92 -8.59 23.20
N ALA A 55 15.00 -8.09 24.44
CA ALA A 55 13.87 -7.45 25.12
C ALA A 55 13.39 -6.19 24.38
N GLN A 56 14.32 -5.34 23.93
CA GLN A 56 14.00 -4.14 23.15
C GLN A 56 13.37 -4.50 21.80
N LYS A 57 13.92 -5.50 21.09
CA LYS A 57 13.34 -5.98 19.81
C LYS A 57 11.90 -6.45 19.99
N GLN A 58 11.61 -7.15 21.09
CA GLN A 58 10.25 -7.61 21.36
C GLN A 58 9.29 -6.44 21.63
N GLN A 59 9.73 -5.43 22.40
CA GLN A 59 8.94 -4.21 22.62
C GLN A 59 8.69 -3.45 21.32
N VAL A 60 9.72 -3.31 20.47
CA VAL A 60 9.61 -2.67 19.15
C VAL A 60 8.59 -3.40 18.27
N ARG A 61 8.66 -4.74 18.22
CA ARG A 61 7.71 -5.55 17.44
C ARG A 61 6.27 -5.35 17.92
N GLU A 62 6.05 -5.29 19.22
CA GLU A 62 4.71 -5.06 19.78
C GLU A 62 4.20 -3.65 19.45
N ILE A 63 5.03 -2.61 19.60
CA ILE A 63 4.68 -1.23 19.24
C ILE A 63 4.33 -1.14 17.75
N MET A 64 5.12 -1.76 16.87
CA MET A 64 4.86 -1.77 15.43
C MET A 64 3.57 -2.51 15.07
N LYS A 65 3.31 -3.65 15.73
CA LYS A 65 2.07 -4.41 15.53
C LYS A 65 0.85 -3.59 15.95
N GLN A 66 0.90 -2.94 17.11
CA GLN A 66 -0.18 -2.08 17.59
C GLN A 66 -0.39 -0.88 16.67
N SER A 67 0.70 -0.24 16.24
CA SER A 67 0.64 0.88 15.29
C SER A 67 0.01 0.45 13.96
N HIS A 68 0.37 -0.72 13.44
CA HIS A 68 -0.22 -1.26 12.21
C HIS A 68 -1.73 -1.53 12.36
N GLN A 69 -2.17 -1.98 13.52
CA GLN A 69 -3.60 -2.18 13.81
C GLN A 69 -4.38 -0.87 13.95
N GLN A 70 -3.74 0.17 14.48
CA GLN A 70 -4.36 1.49 14.70
C GLN A 70 -4.35 2.37 13.43
N MET A 71 -3.36 2.20 12.56
CA MET A 71 -3.27 2.95 11.31
C MET A 71 -4.36 2.53 10.33
N LYS A 72 -5.31 3.44 10.10
CA LYS A 72 -6.31 3.29 9.04
C LYS A 72 -5.64 3.42 7.67
N ARG A 73 -5.59 2.30 6.94
CA ARG A 73 -5.17 2.27 5.53
C ARG A 73 -6.23 2.97 4.67
N PRO A 74 -5.85 3.62 3.55
CA PRO A 74 -6.82 4.12 2.59
C PRO A 74 -7.76 3.00 2.12
N SER A 75 -9.05 3.29 2.10
CA SER A 75 -10.08 2.31 1.71
C SER A 75 -9.93 1.91 0.24
N VAL A 76 -10.54 0.79 -0.14
CA VAL A 76 -10.53 0.35 -1.55
C VAL A 76 -11.23 1.37 -2.44
N GLU A 77 -12.29 2.00 -1.95
CA GLU A 77 -13.02 3.05 -2.67
C GLU A 77 -12.18 4.30 -2.89
N GLN A 78 -11.46 4.78 -1.88
CA GLN A 78 -10.52 5.90 -2.01
C GLN A 78 -9.44 5.60 -3.06
N ARG A 79 -8.91 4.37 -3.06
CA ARG A 79 -7.93 3.96 -4.08
C ARG A 79 -8.54 3.90 -5.48
N ARG A 80 -9.78 3.45 -5.62
CA ARG A 80 -10.50 3.45 -6.90
C ARG A 80 -10.78 4.86 -7.40
N ALA A 81 -11.21 5.77 -6.52
CA ALA A 81 -11.46 7.17 -6.86
C ALA A 81 -10.19 7.84 -7.38
N ALA A 82 -9.07 7.70 -6.66
CA ALA A 82 -7.78 8.19 -7.13
C ALA A 82 -7.35 7.56 -8.47
N HIS A 83 -7.54 6.24 -8.64
CA HIS A 83 -7.24 5.56 -9.90
C HIS A 83 -8.11 6.07 -11.07
N GLN A 84 -9.40 6.34 -10.85
CA GLN A 84 -10.29 6.86 -11.89
C GLN A 84 -9.88 8.23 -12.40
N ILE A 85 -9.34 9.09 -11.52
CA ILE A 85 -8.81 10.40 -11.89
C ILE A 85 -7.53 10.25 -12.73
N VAL A 86 -6.68 9.27 -12.42
CA VAL A 86 -5.43 9.01 -13.16
C VAL A 86 -5.69 8.32 -14.49
N ALA A 87 -6.67 7.41 -14.55
CA ALA A 87 -6.99 6.60 -15.72
C ALA A 87 -8.03 7.23 -16.65
N SER A 88 -8.22 8.55 -16.62
CA SER A 88 -9.14 9.29 -17.51
C SER A 88 -8.41 9.88 -18.71
N ASP A 89 -9.10 9.99 -19.86
CA ASP A 89 -8.56 10.58 -21.09
C ASP A 89 -8.12 12.04 -20.96
N SER A 90 -8.70 12.78 -19.99
CA SER A 90 -8.37 14.18 -19.70
C SER A 90 -8.33 14.43 -18.19
N PHE A 91 -7.38 15.24 -17.72
CA PHE A 91 -7.24 15.56 -16.30
C PHE A 91 -8.34 16.53 -15.82
N ASP A 92 -9.17 16.05 -14.89
CA ASP A 92 -10.19 16.86 -14.21
C ASP A 92 -9.62 17.42 -12.90
N GLN A 93 -9.12 18.66 -12.97
CA GLN A 93 -8.49 19.34 -11.83
C GLN A 93 -9.42 19.43 -10.61
N ALA A 94 -10.71 19.73 -10.82
CA ALA A 94 -11.66 19.88 -9.72
C ALA A 94 -11.87 18.55 -8.96
N LYS A 95 -11.95 17.42 -9.67
CA LYS A 95 -12.02 16.09 -9.03
C LYS A 95 -10.73 15.74 -8.30
N ALA A 96 -9.57 16.06 -8.87
CA ALA A 96 -8.27 15.83 -8.24
C ALA A 96 -8.13 16.61 -6.93
N GLU A 97 -8.53 17.89 -6.92
CA GLU A 97 -8.50 18.74 -5.73
C GLU A 97 -9.47 18.24 -4.64
N ALA A 98 -10.69 17.84 -5.02
CA ALA A 98 -11.66 17.28 -4.08
C ALA A 98 -11.18 15.98 -3.43
N GLU A 99 -10.58 15.07 -4.22
CA GLU A 99 -10.02 13.81 -3.72
C GLU A 99 -8.78 14.08 -2.83
N ALA A 100 -7.90 15.03 -3.20
CA ALA A 100 -6.77 15.43 -2.37
C ALA A 100 -7.22 16.03 -1.02
N ALA A 101 -8.26 16.85 -1.01
CA ALA A 101 -8.83 17.42 0.22
C ALA A 101 -9.42 16.33 1.13
N SER A 102 -10.13 15.35 0.55
CA SER A 102 -10.63 14.16 1.28
C SER A 102 -9.49 13.37 1.94
N GLN A 103 -8.37 13.19 1.23
CA GLN A 103 -7.20 12.48 1.75
C GLN A 103 -6.43 13.23 2.83
N ALA A 104 -6.44 14.57 2.80
CA ALA A 104 -5.72 15.41 3.74
C ALA A 104 -6.16 15.20 5.20
N ALA A 105 -7.46 14.99 5.44
CA ALA A 105 -7.99 14.70 6.77
C ALA A 105 -7.38 13.41 7.36
N GLY A 106 -7.37 12.33 6.57
CA GLY A 106 -6.72 11.08 6.99
C GLY A 106 -5.20 11.17 7.08
N ALA A 107 -4.58 12.06 6.30
CA ALA A 107 -3.12 12.26 6.33
C ALA A 107 -2.66 12.86 7.66
N LYS A 108 -3.42 13.81 8.22
CA LYS A 108 -3.14 14.40 9.54
C LYS A 108 -3.13 13.34 10.64
N ASP A 109 -4.17 12.51 10.71
CA ASP A 109 -4.27 11.46 11.72
C ASP A 109 -3.15 10.43 11.58
N ARG A 110 -2.82 10.03 10.35
CA ARG A 110 -1.68 9.13 10.10
C ARG A 110 -0.36 9.76 10.52
N ALA A 111 -0.14 11.04 10.24
CA ALA A 111 1.08 11.74 10.66
C ALA A 111 1.19 11.80 12.18
N PHE A 112 0.10 12.10 12.88
CA PHE A 112 0.05 12.10 14.34
C PHE A 112 0.35 10.72 14.93
N GLN A 113 -0.31 9.67 14.43
CA GLN A 113 -0.07 8.29 14.88
C GLN A 113 1.36 7.82 14.60
N ARG A 114 1.94 8.25 13.47
CA ARG A 114 3.34 7.98 13.13
C ARG A 114 4.27 8.60 14.18
N LEU A 115 4.13 9.89 14.47
CA LEU A 115 4.95 10.58 15.48
C LEU A 115 4.81 9.95 16.87
N GLN A 116 3.60 9.56 17.27
CA GLN A 116 3.40 8.85 18.54
C GLN A 116 4.11 7.50 18.56
N THR A 117 4.06 6.75 17.46
CA THR A 117 4.76 5.46 17.33
C THR A 117 6.27 5.65 17.38
N GLU A 118 6.81 6.60 16.62
CA GLU A 118 8.24 6.95 16.60
C GLU A 118 8.73 7.34 18.01
N ASN A 119 7.95 8.12 18.76
CA ASN A 119 8.31 8.48 20.14
C ASN A 119 8.31 7.27 21.09
N LYS A 120 7.32 6.37 20.99
CA LYS A 120 7.29 5.13 21.78
C LYS A 120 8.52 4.26 21.48
N LEU A 121 8.87 4.13 20.20
CA LEU A 121 10.05 3.39 19.75
C LEU A 121 11.34 4.02 20.30
N TYR A 122 11.49 5.34 20.17
CA TYR A 122 12.65 6.06 20.73
C TYR A 122 12.81 5.83 22.24
N ASN A 123 11.71 5.71 22.98
CA ASN A 123 11.75 5.48 24.43
C ASN A 123 12.06 4.04 24.85
N VAL A 124 12.16 3.09 23.91
CA VAL A 124 12.72 1.75 24.17
C VAL A 124 14.25 1.79 24.28
N LEU A 125 14.90 2.81 23.73
CA LEU A 125 16.35 2.94 23.68
C LEU A 125 16.97 3.39 25.01
N THR A 126 18.19 2.92 25.29
CA THR A 126 19.04 3.45 26.37
C THR A 126 19.56 4.85 26.02
N PRO A 127 20.08 5.62 27.00
CA PRO A 127 20.64 6.96 26.73
C PRO A 127 21.73 6.95 25.66
N GLU A 128 22.60 5.94 25.64
CA GLU A 128 23.70 5.79 24.69
C GLU A 128 23.16 5.50 23.28
N GLN A 129 22.16 4.61 23.17
CA GLN A 129 21.50 4.31 21.90
C GLN A 129 20.73 5.51 21.36
N LYS A 130 20.09 6.32 22.23
CA LYS A 130 19.42 7.57 21.85
C LYS A 130 20.40 8.59 21.27
N LYS A 131 21.60 8.69 21.84
CA LYS A 131 22.65 9.56 21.30
C LYS A 131 23.02 9.13 19.88
N GLN A 132 23.30 7.85 19.68
CA GLN A 132 23.61 7.32 18.34
C GLN A 132 22.46 7.55 17.36
N TYR A 133 21.21 7.31 17.78
CA TYR A 133 20.02 7.54 16.96
C TYR A 133 19.94 8.99 16.44
N ASN A 134 20.19 9.98 17.31
CA ASN A 134 20.13 11.39 16.93
C ASN A 134 21.30 11.78 16.00
N GLU A 135 22.50 11.23 16.23
CA GLU A 135 23.65 11.44 15.34
C GLU A 135 23.41 10.85 13.95
N ASP A 136 22.87 9.62 13.88
CA ASP A 136 22.50 8.97 12.64
C ASP A 136 21.38 9.74 11.91
N PHE A 137 20.43 10.33 12.63
CA PHE A 137 19.39 11.17 12.04
C PHE A 137 19.98 12.41 11.33
N GLU A 138 20.84 13.17 12.01
CA GLU A 138 21.50 14.35 11.41
C GLU A 138 22.41 13.96 10.23
N ARG A 139 23.09 12.81 10.36
CA ARG A 139 23.91 12.26 9.29
C ARG A 139 23.07 11.92 8.06
N HIS A 140 21.95 11.22 8.20
CA HIS A 140 21.07 10.88 7.07
C HIS A 140 20.40 12.11 6.42
N LEU A 141 20.21 13.21 7.16
CA LEU A 141 19.72 14.48 6.58
C LEU A 141 20.75 15.16 5.68
N THR A 142 22.04 14.95 5.95
CA THR A 142 23.15 15.65 5.29
C THR A 142 23.87 14.78 4.24
N GLU A 143 23.79 13.47 4.37
CA GLU A 143 24.26 12.52 3.37
C GLU A 143 23.35 12.51 2.14
N LYS A 144 23.90 12.90 0.97
CA LYS A 144 23.26 12.63 -0.32
C LYS A 144 23.32 11.12 -0.55
N HIS A 145 22.19 10.43 -0.36
CA HIS A 145 22.06 9.07 -0.84
C HIS A 145 22.19 9.09 -2.37
N ASP A 146 23.35 8.68 -2.88
CA ASP A 146 23.52 8.29 -4.27
C ASP A 146 22.59 7.08 -4.49
N HIS A 147 21.36 7.34 -4.95
CA HIS A 147 20.49 6.34 -5.52
C HIS A 147 21.10 5.88 -6.86
N LYS A 148 22.29 5.26 -6.81
CA LYS A 148 22.82 4.49 -7.95
C LYS A 148 21.87 3.32 -8.13
N GLY A 149 20.94 3.49 -9.06
CA GLY A 149 19.99 2.47 -9.45
C GLY A 149 20.73 1.17 -9.71
N HIS A 150 20.29 0.11 -9.02
CA HIS A 150 20.51 -1.24 -9.51
C HIS A 150 19.79 -1.35 -10.86
N ALA A 151 20.49 -1.03 -11.94
CA ALA A 151 20.09 -1.44 -13.26
C ALA A 151 20.12 -2.98 -13.29
N PRO A 152 19.02 -3.66 -13.67
CA PRO A 152 19.07 -5.10 -13.86
C PRO A 152 20.07 -5.38 -14.98
N GLN A 153 21.17 -6.04 -14.63
CA GLN A 153 22.07 -6.62 -15.62
C GLN A 153 21.30 -7.76 -16.28
N ASN A 154 20.69 -7.50 -17.43
CA ASN A 154 20.25 -8.54 -18.34
C ASN A 154 21.50 -9.21 -18.89
N SER A 155 21.91 -10.31 -18.27
CA SER A 155 22.82 -11.28 -18.85
C SER A 155 22.06 -11.99 -19.97
N ALA A 156 22.16 -11.49 -21.20
CA ALA A 156 21.81 -12.26 -22.38
C ALA A 156 22.85 -13.38 -22.53
N GLY A 157 22.41 -14.62 -22.31
CA GLY A 157 23.05 -15.81 -22.85
C GLY A 157 22.50 -16.12 -24.23
#